data_AF-A0A962J152-F1
#
_entry.id   AF-A0A962J152-F1
#
_cell.length_a   1.000
_cell.length_b   1.000
_cell.length_c   1.000
_cell.angle_alpha   90.00
_cell.angle_beta   90.00
_cell.angle_gamma   90.00
#
_symmetry.space_group_name_H-M   'P 1'
#
loop_
_entity.id
_entity.type
_entity.pdbx_description
1 polymer ?
#
loop_
_entity_poly.entity_id
_entity_poly.type
_entity_poly.pdbx_seq_one_letter_code
_entity_poly.pdbx_strand_id
1 'polypeptide(L)'
;MKAYISASLLKTITPKERPFEIVDDGITGFLVRVQPTGGISFYFSYRTPEGQRKRYNIGRYPATTAPTAREKAELLAAQVTLGEDPQ
;
A
#
# COMPACT_ATOMS: atom_id res chain seq x y z
N MET A 1 8.57 8.03 3.21
CA MET A 1 7.77 9.29 3.27
C MET A 1 6.38 8.93 3.77
N LYS A 2 5.69 9.79 4.52
CA LYS A 2 4.31 9.55 4.99
C LYS A 2 3.38 10.60 4.36
N ALA A 3 2.27 10.17 3.75
CA ALA A 3 1.31 11.06 3.10
C ALA A 3 -0.02 10.34 2.86
N TYR A 4 -1.12 11.09 2.83
CA TYR A 4 -2.43 10.56 2.43
C TYR A 4 -2.45 10.12 0.96
N ILE A 5 -2.51 8.81 0.73
CA ILE A 5 -2.53 8.22 -0.60
C ILE A 5 -3.89 8.48 -1.26
N SER A 6 -3.91 9.48 -2.13
CA SER A 6 -5.08 9.91 -2.91
C SER A 6 -4.82 9.82 -4.41
N ALA A 7 -5.89 9.85 -5.21
CA ALA A 7 -5.78 9.88 -6.67
C ALA A 7 -4.99 11.11 -7.16
N SER A 8 -5.14 12.26 -6.50
CA SER A 8 -4.39 13.48 -6.80
C SER A 8 -2.91 13.32 -6.51
N LEU A 9 -2.56 12.72 -5.36
CA LEU A 9 -1.16 12.44 -5.04
C LEU A 9 -0.53 11.58 -6.13
N LEU A 10 -1.17 10.48 -6.52
CA LEU A 10 -0.64 9.55 -7.53
C LEU A 10 -0.32 10.21 -8.87
N LYS A 11 -1.10 11.21 -9.29
CA LYS A 11 -0.87 11.98 -10.52
C LYS A 11 0.34 12.91 -10.43
N THR A 12 0.66 13.39 -9.23
CA THR A 12 1.77 14.33 -8.99
C THR A 12 3.10 13.63 -8.70
N ILE A 13 3.09 12.31 -8.46
CA ILE A 13 4.29 11.55 -8.15
C ILE A 13 5.22 11.53 -9.37
N THR A 14 6.44 12.02 -9.16
CA THR A 14 7.54 11.88 -10.13
C THR A 14 8.41 10.68 -9.75
N PRO A 15 8.67 9.74 -10.68
CA PRO A 15 9.63 8.66 -10.46
C PRO A 15 11.03 9.20 -10.15
N LYS A 16 11.79 8.46 -9.33
CA LYS A 16 13.17 8.79 -8.95
C LYS A 16 14.11 7.71 -9.48
N GLU A 17 15.43 7.96 -9.44
CA GLU A 17 16.45 6.99 -9.86
C GLU A 17 16.38 5.65 -9.12
N ARG A 18 15.86 5.66 -7.88
CA ARG A 18 15.69 4.46 -7.05
C ARG A 18 14.22 4.29 -6.66
N PRO A 19 13.74 3.04 -6.51
CA PRO A 19 12.41 2.80 -6.02
C PRO A 19 12.22 3.39 -4.64
N PHE A 20 11.07 3.99 -4.40
CA PHE A 20 10.73 4.58 -3.11
C PHE A 20 9.32 4.24 -2.69
N GLU A 21 9.08 4.33 -1.37
CA GLU A 21 7.81 3.98 -0.75
C GLU A 21 7.20 5.21 -0.07
N ILE A 22 5.90 5.39 -0.32
CA ILE A 22 5.04 6.35 0.38
C ILE A 22 4.12 5.53 1.27
N VAL A 23 4.21 5.75 2.57
CA VAL A 23 3.34 5.10 3.56
C VAL A 23 2.13 6.00 3.78
N ASP A 24 0.95 5.41 3.89
CA ASP A 24 -0.27 6.13 4.18
C ASP A 24 -0.23 6.76 5.57
N ASP A 25 -0.94 7.87 5.75
CA ASP A 25 -1.13 8.47 7.07
C ASP A 25 -2.39 8.04 7.81
N GLY A 26 -3.42 7.58 7.09
CA GLY A 26 -4.66 7.09 7.67
C GLY A 26 -4.66 5.59 7.97
N ILE A 27 -4.13 4.76 7.07
CA ILE A 27 -4.18 3.29 7.20
C ILE A 27 -2.78 2.74 7.51
N THR A 28 -2.58 2.27 8.75
CA THR A 28 -1.31 1.68 9.16
C THR A 28 -0.99 0.45 8.31
N GLY A 29 0.22 0.40 7.75
CA GLY A 29 0.64 -0.71 6.89
C GLY A 29 0.33 -0.51 5.40
N PHE A 30 -0.60 0.39 5.05
CA PHE A 30 -0.87 0.72 3.66
C PHE A 30 0.26 1.59 3.07
N LEU A 31 0.76 1.19 1.90
CA LEU A 31 1.84 1.92 1.23
C LEU A 31 1.76 1.77 -0.29
N VAL A 32 2.36 2.74 -0.97
CA VAL A 32 2.59 2.74 -2.41
C VAL A 32 4.09 2.63 -2.66
N ARG A 33 4.47 1.72 -3.54
CA ARG A 33 5.82 1.62 -4.08
C ARG A 33 5.86 2.16 -5.50
N VAL A 34 6.75 3.13 -5.71
CA VAL A 34 7.00 3.75 -7.01
C VAL A 34 8.32 3.23 -7.54
N GLN A 35 8.30 2.64 -8.73
CA GLN A 35 9.49 2.17 -9.44
C GLN A 35 10.10 3.30 -10.26
N PRO A 36 11.42 3.27 -10.54
CA PRO A 36 12.07 4.24 -11.43
C PRO A 36 11.45 4.29 -12.83
N THR A 37 10.88 3.17 -13.29
CA THR A 37 10.16 3.06 -14.56
C THR A 37 8.77 3.73 -14.57
N GLY A 38 8.34 4.31 -13.44
CA GLY A 38 7.00 4.89 -13.27
C GLY A 38 5.91 3.89 -12.89
N GLY A 39 6.26 2.60 -12.70
CA GLY A 39 5.32 1.62 -12.17
C GLY A 39 4.93 1.95 -10.72
N ILE A 40 3.63 1.98 -10.43
CA ILE A 40 3.09 2.26 -9.10
C ILE A 40 2.31 1.04 -8.64
N SER A 41 2.70 0.48 -7.49
CA SER A 41 2.03 -0.68 -6.88
C SER A 41 1.59 -0.38 -5.45
N PHE A 42 0.42 -0.88 -5.08
CA PHE A 42 -0.14 -0.77 -3.74
C PHE A 42 0.18 -2.02 -2.94
N TYR A 43 0.62 -1.83 -1.70
CA TYR A 43 0.91 -2.91 -0.78
C TYR A 43 0.28 -2.64 0.59
N PHE A 44 -0.01 -3.72 1.30
CA PHE A 44 -0.33 -3.68 2.71
C PHE A 44 0.71 -4.49 3.48
N SER A 45 1.49 -3.82 4.32
CA SER A 45 2.49 -4.45 5.19
C SER A 45 1.88 -4.70 6.57
N TYR A 46 1.95 -5.95 7.01
CA TYR A 46 1.39 -6.38 8.28
C TYR A 46 2.31 -7.37 8.99
N ARG A 47 1.95 -7.73 10.21
CA ARG A 47 2.59 -8.82 10.95
C ARG A 47 1.60 -9.97 11.09
N THR A 48 2.07 -11.17 10.83
CA THR A 48 1.30 -12.39 11.10
C THR A 48 1.21 -12.64 12.61
N PRO A 49 0.30 -13.51 13.07
CA PRO A 49 0.24 -13.93 14.47
C PRO A 49 1.58 -14.49 15.00
N GLU A 50 2.38 -15.11 14.13
CA GLU A 50 3.72 -15.65 14.42
C GLU A 50 4.80 -14.54 14.47
N GLY A 51 4.42 -13.27 14.34
CA GLY A 51 5.31 -12.11 14.41
C GLY A 51 6.08 -11.80 13.13
N GLN A 52 5.85 -12.55 12.04
CA GLN A 52 6.54 -12.36 10.78
C GLN A 52 6.00 -11.15 10.03
N ARG A 53 6.88 -10.31 9.47
CA ARG A 53 6.46 -9.20 8.61
C ARG A 53 6.19 -9.70 7.20
N LYS A 54 4.94 -9.58 6.76
CA LYS A 54 4.51 -9.89 5.39
C LYS A 54 4.04 -8.64 4.66
N ARG A 55 3.94 -8.76 3.33
CA ARG A 55 3.43 -7.72 2.43
C ARG A 55 2.42 -8.34 1.48
N TYR A 56 1.17 -7.90 1.59
CA TYR A 56 0.12 -8.23 0.65
C TYR A 56 0.16 -7.27 -0.55
N ASN A 57 0.14 -7.79 -1.77
CA ASN A 57 0.07 -6.99 -2.99
C ASN A 57 -1.41 -6.70 -3.32
N ILE A 58 -1.84 -5.46 -3.14
CA ILE A 58 -3.23 -5.05 -3.39
C ILE A 58 -3.51 -4.91 -4.89
N GLY A 59 -2.50 -4.49 -5.66
CA GLY A 59 -2.62 -4.27 -7.10
C GLY A 59 -1.73 -3.16 -7.63
N ARG A 60 -1.86 -2.87 -8.92
CA ARG A 60 -1.03 -1.89 -9.64
C ARG A 60 -1.89 -0.77 -10.23
N TYR A 61 -1.43 0.46 -10.16
CA TYR A 61 -2.06 1.59 -10.85
C TYR A 61 -1.74 1.53 -12.37
N PRO A 62 -2.68 1.87 -13.27
CA PRO A 62 -4.03 2.40 -13.03
C PRO A 62 -5.14 1.34 -12.86
N ALA A 63 -4.82 0.05 -12.99
CA ALA A 63 -5.82 -1.03 -12.88
C ALA A 63 -6.48 -1.09 -11.50
N THR A 64 -5.75 -0.71 -10.44
CA THR A 64 -6.29 -0.45 -9.10
C THR A 64 -6.16 1.04 -8.80
N THR A 65 -7.25 1.68 -8.37
CA THR A 65 -7.26 3.11 -8.02
C THR A 65 -6.88 3.30 -6.55
N ALA A 66 -6.46 4.52 -6.17
CA ALA A 66 -6.18 4.83 -4.76
C ALA A 66 -7.39 4.55 -3.83
N PRO A 67 -8.63 5.00 -4.13
CA PRO A 67 -9.79 4.67 -3.30
C PRO A 67 -10.01 3.17 -3.13
N THR A 68 -10.00 2.40 -4.24
CA THR A 68 -10.17 0.95 -4.19
C THR A 68 -9.05 0.25 -3.41
N ALA A 69 -7.81 0.74 -3.54
CA ALA A 69 -6.69 0.20 -2.80
C ALA A 69 -6.80 0.46 -1.29
N ARG A 70 -7.33 1.63 -0.89
CA ARG A 70 -7.60 1.98 0.51
C ARG A 70 -8.67 1.09 1.11
N GLU A 71 -9.81 0.93 0.43
CA GLU A 71 -10.89 0.04 0.87
C GLU A 71 -10.35 -1.38 1.12
N LYS A 72 -9.55 -1.91 0.19
CA LYS A 72 -8.89 -3.21 0.37
C LYS A 72 -7.93 -3.22 1.55
N ALA A 73 -7.14 -2.17 1.74
CA ALA A 73 -6.21 -2.08 2.86
C ALA A 73 -6.94 -2.04 4.22
N GLU A 74 -8.08 -1.37 4.31
CA GLU A 74 -8.93 -1.37 5.51
C GLU A 74 -9.49 -2.77 5.81
N LEU A 75 -9.95 -3.49 4.79
CA LEU A 75 -10.41 -4.88 4.95
C LEU A 75 -9.27 -5.80 5.42
N LEU A 76 -8.08 -5.67 4.84
CA LEU A 76 -6.90 -6.43 5.26
C LEU A 76 -6.48 -6.09 6.70
N ALA A 77 -6.56 -4.81 7.08
CA ALA A 77 -6.28 -4.39 8.45
C ALA A 77 -7.28 -4.98 9.46
N ALA A 78 -8.55 -5.07 9.09
CA ALA A 78 -9.57 -5.73 9.90
C ALA A 78 -9.25 -7.22 10.09
N GLN A 79 -8.91 -7.95 9.03
CA GLN A 79 -8.53 -9.37 9.09
C GLN A 79 -7.33 -9.60 10.02
N VAL A 80 -6.28 -8.79 9.89
CA VAL A 80 -5.09 -8.89 10.77
C VAL A 80 -5.45 -8.57 12.22
N THR A 81 -6.37 -7.63 12.46
CA THR A 81 -6.84 -7.30 13.81
C THR A 81 -7.61 -8.47 14.42
N LEU A 82 -8.31 -9.26 13.60
CA LEU A 82 -8.99 -10.49 14.01
C LEU A 82 -8.02 -11.68 14.20
N GLY A 83 -6.72 -11.49 13.97
CA GLY A 83 -5.70 -12.53 14.09
C GLY A 83 -5.61 -13.45 12.86
N GLU A 84 -6.22 -13.08 11.74
CA GLU A 84 -6.12 -13.81 10.49
C GLU A 84 -4.83 -13.42 9.75
N ASP A 85 -4.29 -14.34 8.94
CA ASP A 85 -3.23 -14.05 7.97
C ASP A 85 -3.86 -13.85 6.59
N PRO A 86 -3.87 -12.62 6.03
CA PRO A 86 -4.46 -12.37 4.71
C PRO A 86 -3.75 -13.03 3.52
N GLN A 87 -2.62 -13.70 3.73
CA GLN A 87 -1.81 -14.32 2.67
C GLN A 87 -1.54 -15.81 2.92
#